data_AF-A0A5R8PAS7-F1
#
_entry.id   AF-A0A5R8PAS7-F1
#
_cell.length_a   1.000
_cell.length_b   1.000
_cell.length_c   1.000
_cell.angle_alpha   90.00
_cell.angle_beta   90.00
_cell.angle_gamma   90.00
#
_symmetry.space_group_name_H-M   'P 1'
#
loop_
_entity.id
_entity.type
_entity.pdbx_description
1 polymer ?
#
loop_
_entity_poly.entity_id
_entity_poly.type
_entity_poly.pdbx_seq_one_letter_code
_entity_poly.pdbx_strand_id
1 'polypeptide(L)'
;MQPIEQAHHDPRWIEYAEFGERFVTHAVTTDRIEAAVAGIAGKGMKFGPFSVGPAGLAGLVAEGKVGRPVVVRSGPHVTFEMRVPVSLAVKVLLGGKKLRLETVVAIDMTLHARTAAPLLIVIDIPPIKPADVSVVLRAQAVDTAGEWLLDPVAGVVQREVAQRVNTMLADPQARRSRIFDVEAMVAGTPSPYRGDGEFDWIGYDEFGHRFFPLIVTRDRVFEVVKGLAGRAIEVGPFRTGPRDSATVTVRGAVRLPELTERPRPDPDHSDVSFDLLLPVWLDITVDVLKANHYRADVRIPLVLTARAADPLLIVIDVPPPDREHIQLEFSAVGLRAATLGVLAGIRKQVIAQVAQVVRKELADPAGRTIDVGARIDGTV
;
A
#
# COMPACT_ATOMS: atom_id res chain seq x y z
N MET A 1 -18.43 22.42 12.43
CA MET A 1 -17.11 21.77 12.55
C MET A 1 -16.91 21.40 13.99
N GLN A 2 -17.05 20.12 14.32
CA GLN A 2 -16.65 19.60 15.63
C GLN A 2 -15.14 19.32 15.60
N PRO A 3 -14.39 19.60 16.67
CA PRO A 3 -12.97 19.24 16.75
C PRO A 3 -12.87 17.72 16.80
N ILE A 4 -12.01 17.13 15.95
CA ILE A 4 -11.64 15.73 16.07
C ILE A 4 -10.79 15.64 17.34
N GLU A 5 -11.40 15.14 18.40
CA GLU A 5 -10.74 14.79 19.65
C GLU A 5 -9.74 13.66 19.33
N GLN A 6 -8.48 14.03 19.09
CA GLN A 6 -7.37 13.08 18.95
C GLN A 6 -7.11 12.46 20.33
N ALA A 7 -7.92 11.45 20.67
CA ALA A 7 -7.57 10.53 21.74
C ALA A 7 -6.26 9.83 21.33
N HIS A 8 -5.15 10.19 21.97
CA HIS A 8 -3.90 9.43 21.93
C HIS A 8 -4.17 8.04 22.55
N HIS A 9 -4.67 7.12 21.74
CA HIS A 9 -4.56 5.71 22.03
C HIS A 9 -3.18 5.26 21.58
N ASP A 10 -2.46 4.57 22.46
CA ASP A 10 -1.30 3.77 22.02
C ASP A 10 -1.74 2.92 20.82
N PRO A 11 -0.96 2.93 19.72
CA PRO A 11 -1.33 2.19 18.52
C PRO A 11 -1.48 0.71 18.86
N ARG A 12 -2.60 0.12 18.44
CA ARG A 12 -2.80 -1.33 18.58
C ARG A 12 -1.94 -2.02 17.53
N TRP A 13 -0.81 -2.57 17.96
CA TRP A 13 0.11 -3.32 17.12
C TRP A 13 -0.57 -4.54 16.49
N ILE A 14 -0.28 -4.76 15.22
CA ILE A 14 -0.71 -5.93 14.45
C ILE A 14 0.50 -6.54 13.76
N GLU A 15 0.41 -7.82 13.39
CA GLU A 15 1.45 -8.47 12.61
C GLU A 15 1.44 -7.97 11.15
N TYR A 16 2.57 -8.08 10.46
CA TYR A 16 2.66 -7.73 9.03
C TYR A 16 1.68 -8.55 8.18
N ALA A 17 1.46 -9.82 8.51
CA ALA A 17 0.47 -10.65 7.83
C ALA A 17 -0.95 -10.07 7.92
N GLU A 18 -1.38 -9.68 9.14
CA GLU A 18 -2.70 -9.06 9.34
C GLU A 18 -2.79 -7.70 8.63
N PHE A 19 -1.70 -6.92 8.61
CA PHE A 19 -1.63 -5.68 7.83
C PHE A 19 -1.87 -5.94 6.35
N GLY A 20 -1.26 -6.98 5.77
CA GLY A 20 -1.44 -7.36 4.36
C GLY A 20 -2.89 -7.68 4.01
N GLU A 21 -3.57 -8.49 4.82
CA GLU A 21 -5.00 -8.79 4.66
C GLU A 21 -5.88 -7.54 4.69
N ARG A 22 -5.64 -6.66 5.68
CA ARG A 22 -6.37 -5.39 5.82
C ARG A 22 -6.08 -4.45 4.66
N PHE A 23 -4.83 -4.38 4.21
CA PHE A 23 -4.39 -3.52 3.12
C PHE A 23 -5.16 -3.88 1.85
N VAL A 24 -5.17 -5.15 1.46
CA VAL A 24 -5.88 -5.60 0.24
C VAL A 24 -7.39 -5.38 0.38
N THR A 25 -7.95 -5.70 1.54
CA THR A 25 -9.39 -5.52 1.85
C THR A 25 -9.85 -4.07 1.74
N HIS A 26 -9.01 -3.12 2.17
CA HIS A 26 -9.24 -1.68 2.11
C HIS A 26 -8.96 -1.12 0.72
N ALA A 27 -7.85 -1.53 0.10
CA ALA A 27 -7.40 -1.01 -1.19
C ALA A 27 -8.27 -1.43 -2.37
N VAL A 28 -9.01 -2.53 -2.27
CA VAL A 28 -9.83 -3.04 -3.36
C VAL A 28 -11.31 -2.83 -3.07
N THR A 29 -11.85 -1.77 -3.66
CA THR A 29 -13.25 -1.35 -3.53
C THR A 29 -14.05 -1.66 -4.79
N THR A 30 -15.37 -1.67 -4.69
CA THR A 30 -16.28 -1.84 -5.85
C THR A 30 -15.98 -0.82 -6.96
N ASP A 31 -15.77 0.45 -6.60
CA ASP A 31 -15.48 1.52 -7.57
C ASP A 31 -14.17 1.28 -8.34
N ARG A 32 -13.15 0.77 -7.64
CA ARG A 32 -11.86 0.42 -8.27
C ARG A 32 -11.98 -0.79 -9.18
N ILE A 33 -12.82 -1.75 -8.82
CA ILE A 33 -13.13 -2.89 -9.69
C ILE A 33 -13.87 -2.43 -10.95
N GLU A 34 -14.89 -1.58 -10.80
CA GLU A 34 -15.60 -0.98 -11.94
C GLU A 34 -14.64 -0.23 -12.86
N ALA A 35 -13.73 0.56 -12.30
CA ALA A 35 -12.69 1.26 -13.06
C ALA A 35 -11.73 0.31 -13.79
N ALA A 36 -11.29 -0.77 -13.13
CA ALA A 36 -10.37 -1.76 -13.70
C ALA A 36 -10.96 -2.51 -14.91
N VAL A 37 -12.28 -2.66 -14.97
CA VAL A 37 -13.00 -3.33 -16.07
C VAL A 37 -13.70 -2.37 -17.04
N ALA A 38 -13.68 -1.06 -16.76
CA ALA A 38 -14.34 -0.03 -17.58
C ALA A 38 -13.88 -0.06 -19.05
N GLY A 39 -12.64 -0.47 -19.31
CA GLY A 39 -12.10 -0.62 -20.67
C GLY A 39 -12.80 -1.67 -21.53
N ILE A 40 -13.73 -2.46 -20.98
CA ILE A 40 -14.55 -3.45 -21.69
C ILE A 40 -15.96 -2.89 -21.96
N ALA A 41 -16.46 -2.01 -21.09
CA ALA A 41 -17.76 -1.37 -21.23
C ALA A 41 -17.78 -0.41 -22.42
N GLY A 42 -18.93 -0.28 -23.09
CA GLY A 42 -19.12 0.64 -24.22
C GLY A 42 -18.44 0.22 -25.54
N LYS A 43 -17.62 -0.84 -25.56
CA LYS A 43 -17.07 -1.40 -26.81
C LYS A 43 -18.18 -2.05 -27.64
N GLY A 44 -18.14 -1.78 -28.95
CA GLY A 44 -19.01 -2.45 -29.91
C GLY A 44 -18.65 -3.93 -30.05
N MET A 45 -19.67 -4.79 -30.13
CA MET A 45 -19.53 -6.22 -30.32
C MET A 45 -20.11 -6.60 -31.69
N LYS A 46 -19.33 -7.29 -32.52
CA LYS A 46 -19.78 -7.83 -33.81
C LYS A 46 -19.21 -9.22 -33.99
N PHE A 47 -20.06 -10.17 -34.41
CA PHE A 47 -19.65 -11.55 -34.67
C PHE A 47 -20.51 -12.16 -35.78
N GLY A 48 -19.87 -13.04 -36.57
CA GLY A 48 -20.42 -13.66 -37.78
C GLY A 48 -19.70 -13.23 -39.06
N PRO A 49 -20.04 -13.85 -40.21
CA PRO A 49 -21.14 -14.78 -40.39
C PRO A 49 -20.85 -16.21 -39.89
N PHE A 50 -21.81 -16.84 -39.22
CA PHE A 50 -21.78 -18.25 -38.81
C PHE A 50 -22.87 -19.06 -39.48
N SER A 51 -22.63 -20.35 -39.70
CA SER A 51 -23.66 -21.30 -40.15
C SER A 51 -24.30 -22.04 -38.97
N VAL A 52 -25.63 -22.04 -38.88
CA VAL A 52 -26.43 -22.65 -37.81
C VAL A 52 -27.43 -23.65 -38.41
N GLY A 53 -27.68 -24.76 -37.71
CA GLY A 53 -28.62 -25.81 -38.13
C GLY A 53 -28.00 -26.92 -39.01
N PRO A 54 -28.74 -28.02 -39.27
CA PRO A 54 -28.27 -29.13 -40.10
C PRO A 54 -27.87 -28.65 -41.50
N ALA A 55 -26.71 -29.10 -41.99
CA ALA A 55 -26.10 -28.69 -43.27
C ALA A 55 -25.77 -27.18 -43.41
N GLY A 56 -25.79 -26.40 -42.32
CA GLY A 56 -25.39 -24.98 -42.35
C GLY A 56 -26.39 -24.07 -43.07
N LEU A 57 -27.67 -24.46 -43.10
CA LEU A 57 -28.73 -23.79 -43.84
C LEU A 57 -29.12 -22.40 -43.32
N ALA A 58 -28.64 -21.99 -42.14
CA ALA A 58 -28.90 -20.67 -41.59
C ALA A 58 -27.62 -19.84 -41.40
N GLY A 59 -27.55 -18.63 -41.96
CA GLY A 59 -26.47 -17.68 -41.73
C GLY A 59 -26.79 -16.72 -40.57
N LEU A 60 -25.86 -16.49 -39.63
CA LEU A 60 -26.05 -15.63 -38.46
C LEU A 60 -25.02 -14.51 -38.41
N VAL A 61 -25.48 -13.27 -38.22
CA VAL A 61 -24.64 -12.10 -37.91
C VAL A 61 -25.26 -11.35 -36.74
N ALA A 62 -24.45 -10.99 -35.75
CA ALA A 62 -24.88 -10.20 -34.60
C ALA A 62 -24.03 -8.94 -34.44
N GLU A 63 -24.68 -7.84 -34.07
CA GLU A 63 -24.06 -6.55 -33.78
C GLU A 63 -24.69 -5.96 -32.52
N GLY A 64 -23.89 -5.36 -31.64
CA GLY A 64 -24.41 -4.81 -30.40
C GLY A 64 -23.41 -4.02 -29.57
N LYS A 65 -23.83 -3.68 -28.35
CA LYS A 65 -23.08 -2.82 -27.43
C LYS A 65 -23.09 -3.40 -26.03
N VAL A 66 -21.93 -3.31 -25.37
CA VAL A 66 -21.77 -3.64 -23.95
C VAL A 66 -22.27 -2.47 -23.10
N GLY A 67 -23.21 -2.75 -22.21
CA GLY A 67 -23.76 -1.77 -21.27
C GLY A 67 -22.86 -1.54 -20.06
N ARG A 68 -23.40 -0.86 -19.04
CA ARG A 68 -22.68 -0.59 -17.80
C ARG A 68 -22.69 -1.84 -16.91
N PRO A 69 -21.52 -2.29 -16.39
CA PRO A 69 -21.47 -3.39 -15.45
C PRO A 69 -22.15 -3.02 -14.13
N VAL A 70 -22.72 -4.01 -13.46
CA VAL A 70 -23.19 -3.93 -12.08
C VAL A 70 -22.31 -4.84 -11.24
N VAL A 71 -21.67 -4.29 -10.21
CA VAL A 71 -20.71 -5.02 -9.37
C VAL A 71 -21.22 -5.09 -7.94
N VAL A 72 -21.16 -6.28 -7.36
CA VAL A 72 -21.51 -6.54 -5.96
C VAL A 72 -20.33 -7.26 -5.31
N ARG A 73 -19.87 -6.75 -4.17
CA ARG A 73 -18.86 -7.43 -3.35
C ARG A 73 -19.51 -8.61 -2.62
N SER A 74 -18.89 -9.78 -2.67
CA SER A 74 -19.40 -10.99 -2.02
C SER A 74 -18.31 -11.73 -1.23
N GLY A 75 -18.72 -12.38 -0.14
CA GLY A 75 -17.86 -13.25 0.67
C GLY A 75 -16.84 -12.55 1.60
N PRO A 76 -16.10 -13.33 2.41
CA PRO A 76 -15.07 -12.83 3.32
C PRO A 76 -13.75 -12.51 2.61
N HIS A 77 -13.44 -13.20 1.51
CA HIS A 77 -12.32 -12.86 0.63
C HIS A 77 -12.76 -11.76 -0.33
N VAL A 78 -11.84 -10.91 -0.78
CA VAL A 78 -12.12 -9.79 -1.69
C VAL A 78 -12.52 -10.31 -3.08
N THR A 79 -13.78 -10.72 -3.19
CA THR A 79 -14.42 -11.29 -4.38
C THR A 79 -15.58 -10.41 -4.80
N PHE A 80 -15.79 -10.30 -6.11
CA PHE A 80 -16.85 -9.50 -6.68
C PHE A 80 -17.63 -10.33 -7.70
N GLU A 81 -18.94 -10.25 -7.60
CA GLU A 81 -19.87 -10.70 -8.63
C GLU A 81 -20.19 -9.52 -9.54
N MET A 82 -20.00 -9.71 -10.84
CA MET A 82 -20.26 -8.68 -11.84
C MET A 82 -21.23 -9.20 -12.89
N ARG A 83 -22.26 -8.41 -13.17
CA ARG A 83 -23.18 -8.64 -14.27
C ARG A 83 -22.99 -7.58 -15.34
N VAL A 84 -22.71 -8.02 -16.57
CA VAL A 84 -22.55 -7.13 -17.73
C VAL A 84 -23.72 -7.33 -18.69
N PRO A 85 -24.63 -6.34 -18.83
CA PRO A 85 -25.68 -6.40 -19.82
C PRO A 85 -25.13 -6.08 -21.21
N VAL A 86 -25.57 -6.83 -22.22
CA VAL A 86 -25.23 -6.60 -23.63
C VAL A 86 -26.51 -6.60 -24.45
N SER A 87 -26.69 -5.58 -25.28
CA SER A 87 -27.80 -5.50 -26.23
C SER A 87 -27.30 -5.86 -27.62
N LEU A 88 -27.91 -6.86 -28.26
CA LEU A 88 -27.54 -7.36 -29.58
C LEU A 88 -28.74 -7.32 -30.54
N ALA A 89 -28.47 -6.93 -31.78
CA ALA A 89 -29.34 -7.14 -32.93
C ALA A 89 -28.78 -8.32 -33.74
N VAL A 90 -29.53 -9.42 -33.81
CA VAL A 90 -29.15 -10.65 -34.50
C VAL A 90 -29.94 -10.76 -35.80
N LYS A 91 -29.23 -10.97 -36.91
CA LYS A 91 -29.78 -11.18 -38.25
C LYS A 91 -29.55 -12.64 -38.62
N VAL A 92 -30.64 -13.37 -38.86
CA VAL A 92 -30.60 -14.78 -39.29
C VAL A 92 -31.12 -14.88 -40.72
N LEU A 93 -30.39 -15.58 -41.59
CA LEU A 93 -30.75 -15.88 -42.97
C LEU A 93 -31.10 -17.36 -43.06
N LEU A 94 -32.37 -17.73 -43.24
CA LEU A 94 -32.82 -19.12 -43.34
C LEU A 94 -33.56 -19.33 -44.67
N GLY A 95 -33.06 -20.24 -45.52
CA GLY A 95 -33.75 -20.58 -46.77
C GLY A 95 -34.06 -19.34 -47.65
N GLY A 96 -33.17 -18.34 -47.63
CA GLY A 96 -33.35 -17.07 -48.34
C GLY A 96 -34.19 -16.01 -47.62
N LYS A 97 -34.89 -16.35 -46.53
CA LYS A 97 -35.65 -15.40 -45.70
C LYS A 97 -34.78 -14.78 -44.62
N LYS A 98 -34.95 -13.48 -44.37
CA LYS A 98 -34.25 -12.73 -43.31
C LYS A 98 -35.14 -12.61 -42.08
N LEU A 99 -34.65 -13.09 -40.95
CA LEU A 99 -35.26 -12.90 -39.63
C LEU A 99 -34.40 -11.93 -38.82
N ARG A 100 -35.05 -11.00 -38.13
CA ARG A 100 -34.39 -10.08 -37.19
C ARG A 100 -34.83 -10.42 -35.78
N LEU A 101 -33.85 -10.59 -34.91
CA LEU A 101 -34.03 -10.88 -33.50
C LEU A 101 -33.40 -9.75 -32.69
N GLU A 102 -34.13 -9.25 -31.72
CA GLU A 102 -33.58 -8.38 -30.67
C GLU A 102 -33.22 -9.27 -29.49
N THR A 103 -32.00 -9.14 -28.99
CA THR A 103 -31.45 -10.04 -27.99
C THR A 103 -30.86 -9.24 -26.84
N VAL A 104 -31.29 -9.59 -25.63
CA VAL A 104 -30.65 -9.10 -24.40
C VAL A 104 -29.82 -10.24 -23.86
N VAL A 105 -28.55 -9.95 -23.58
CA VAL A 105 -27.61 -10.89 -23.01
C VAL A 105 -27.15 -10.35 -21.66
N ALA A 106 -27.06 -11.21 -20.66
CA ALA A 106 -26.41 -10.92 -19.39
C ALA A 106 -25.21 -11.86 -19.25
N ILE A 107 -24.05 -11.29 -18.98
CA ILE A 107 -22.83 -12.05 -18.71
C ILE A 107 -22.56 -11.93 -17.22
N ASP A 108 -22.55 -13.06 -16.54
CA ASP A 108 -22.21 -13.14 -15.12
C ASP A 108 -20.72 -13.50 -14.98
N MET A 109 -20.00 -12.77 -14.14
CA MET A 109 -18.55 -12.89 -13.98
C MET A 109 -18.20 -12.85 -12.50
N THR A 110 -17.18 -13.60 -12.10
CA THR A 110 -16.58 -13.49 -10.77
C THR A 110 -15.18 -12.90 -10.92
N LEU A 111 -14.86 -11.93 -10.07
CA LEU A 111 -13.54 -11.32 -10.00
C LEU A 111 -12.93 -11.59 -8.64
N HIS A 112 -11.66 -11.97 -8.63
CA HIS A 112 -10.90 -12.23 -7.41
C HIS A 112 -9.76 -11.22 -7.31
N ALA A 113 -9.69 -10.47 -6.22
CA ALA A 113 -8.48 -9.72 -5.92
C ALA A 113 -7.43 -10.70 -5.38
N ARG A 114 -6.34 -10.89 -6.10
CA ARG A 114 -5.27 -11.81 -5.71
C ARG A 114 -3.96 -11.04 -5.63
N THR A 115 -3.04 -11.51 -4.80
CA THR A 115 -1.72 -10.90 -4.65
C THR A 115 -0.66 -11.75 -5.33
N ALA A 116 0.34 -11.08 -5.89
CA ALA A 116 1.49 -11.73 -6.51
C ALA A 116 2.79 -10.99 -6.17
N ALA A 117 3.91 -11.69 -6.26
CA ALA A 117 5.22 -11.10 -6.07
C ALA A 117 5.54 -10.06 -7.17
N PRO A 118 6.33 -8.99 -6.85
CA PRO A 118 6.85 -8.66 -5.52
C PRO A 118 5.80 -8.00 -4.61
N LEU A 119 5.01 -7.04 -5.12
CA LEU A 119 3.89 -6.39 -4.42
C LEU A 119 2.78 -6.02 -5.42
N LEU A 120 2.26 -7.02 -6.11
CA LEU A 120 1.19 -6.86 -7.08
C LEU A 120 -0.16 -7.21 -6.48
N ILE A 121 -1.17 -6.38 -6.74
CA ILE A 121 -2.59 -6.75 -6.62
C ILE A 121 -3.12 -6.94 -8.04
N VAL A 122 -3.65 -8.12 -8.32
CA VAL A 122 -4.20 -8.50 -9.62
C VAL A 122 -5.68 -8.82 -9.48
N ILE A 123 -6.50 -8.17 -10.30
CA ILE A 123 -7.91 -8.53 -10.45
C ILE A 123 -8.01 -9.69 -11.44
N ASP A 124 -8.02 -10.89 -10.89
CA ASP A 124 -8.11 -12.16 -11.61
C ASP A 124 -9.56 -12.42 -12.01
N ILE A 125 -9.75 -12.78 -13.28
CA ILE A 125 -11.07 -13.02 -13.88
C ILE A 125 -10.97 -14.37 -14.59
N PRO A 126 -11.62 -15.43 -14.06
CA PRO A 126 -11.64 -16.73 -14.72
C PRO A 126 -12.22 -16.64 -16.15
N PRO A 127 -11.80 -17.52 -17.07
CA PRO A 127 -12.36 -17.54 -18.42
C PRO A 127 -13.87 -17.74 -18.41
N ILE A 128 -14.58 -16.89 -19.14
CA ILE A 128 -16.04 -16.93 -19.26
C ILE A 128 -16.44 -18.14 -20.09
N LYS A 129 -17.33 -18.96 -19.53
CA LYS A 129 -17.91 -20.13 -20.17
C LYS A 129 -19.25 -19.76 -20.80
N PRO A 130 -19.73 -20.51 -21.80
CA PRO A 130 -21.06 -20.28 -22.38
C PRO A 130 -22.21 -20.34 -21.35
N ALA A 131 -22.04 -21.13 -20.29
CA ALA A 131 -23.00 -21.24 -19.19
C ALA A 131 -23.12 -19.95 -18.34
N ASP A 132 -22.10 -19.10 -18.36
CA ASP A 132 -22.08 -17.81 -17.66
C ASP A 132 -22.81 -16.71 -18.46
N VAL A 133 -23.34 -17.07 -19.64
CA VAL A 133 -24.01 -16.16 -20.57
C VAL A 133 -25.49 -16.51 -20.65
N SER A 134 -26.33 -15.64 -20.11
CA SER A 134 -27.79 -15.73 -20.22
C SER A 134 -28.28 -14.96 -21.44
N VAL A 135 -29.06 -15.61 -22.31
CA VAL A 135 -29.56 -15.02 -23.56
C VAL A 135 -31.07 -15.05 -23.59
N VAL A 136 -31.70 -13.89 -23.82
CA VAL A 136 -33.13 -13.76 -24.06
C VAL A 136 -33.35 -13.25 -25.48
N LEU A 137 -33.91 -14.12 -26.32
CA LEU A 137 -34.26 -13.82 -27.71
C LEU A 137 -35.69 -13.27 -27.78
N ARG A 138 -35.87 -12.14 -28.47
CA ARG A 138 -37.18 -11.63 -28.87
C ARG A 138 -37.23 -11.53 -30.38
N ALA A 139 -38.25 -12.13 -30.96
CA ALA A 139 -38.41 -12.18 -32.41
C ALA A 139 -39.66 -11.42 -32.83
N GLN A 140 -39.55 -10.63 -33.89
CA GLN A 140 -40.69 -9.93 -34.48
C GLN A 140 -41.30 -10.85 -35.54
N ALA A 141 -42.45 -11.46 -35.22
CA ALA A 141 -43.21 -12.42 -36.04
C ALA A 141 -42.41 -13.68 -36.44
N VAL A 142 -42.67 -14.79 -35.72
CA VAL A 142 -42.02 -16.09 -35.97
C VAL A 142 -43.06 -17.10 -36.41
N ASP A 143 -42.88 -17.66 -37.60
CA ASP A 143 -43.63 -18.84 -38.06
C ASP A 143 -43.11 -20.08 -37.31
N THR A 144 -43.87 -21.18 -37.22
CA THR A 144 -43.47 -22.41 -36.48
C THR A 144 -42.08 -22.95 -36.85
N ALA A 145 -41.64 -22.76 -38.10
CA ALA A 145 -40.30 -23.15 -38.56
C ALA A 145 -39.15 -22.30 -37.98
N GLY A 146 -39.42 -21.06 -37.56
CA GLY A 146 -38.45 -20.16 -36.94
C GLY A 146 -38.29 -20.39 -35.43
N GLU A 147 -39.31 -20.92 -34.74
CA GLU A 147 -39.22 -21.24 -33.31
C GLU A 147 -38.16 -22.32 -33.05
N TRP A 148 -38.05 -23.32 -33.93
CA TRP A 148 -37.08 -24.41 -33.80
C TRP A 148 -35.62 -23.96 -33.91
N LEU A 149 -35.37 -22.74 -34.42
CA LEU A 149 -34.04 -22.18 -34.56
C LEU A 149 -33.62 -21.32 -33.37
N LEU A 150 -34.54 -20.98 -32.45
CA LEU A 150 -34.23 -20.11 -31.32
C LEU A 150 -33.19 -20.75 -30.38
N ASP A 151 -33.36 -22.03 -30.01
CA ASP A 151 -32.43 -22.71 -29.10
C ASP A 151 -31.03 -22.90 -29.73
N PRO A 152 -30.88 -23.39 -30.98
CA PRO A 152 -29.58 -23.42 -31.66
C PRO A 152 -28.93 -22.04 -31.78
N VAL A 153 -29.71 -21.00 -32.08
CA VAL A 153 -29.21 -19.61 -32.18
C VAL A 153 -28.75 -19.11 -30.82
N ALA A 154 -29.52 -19.35 -29.74
CA ALA A 154 -29.14 -18.97 -28.39
C ALA A 154 -27.80 -19.62 -27.98
N GLY A 155 -27.63 -20.93 -28.24
CA GLY A 155 -26.38 -21.62 -27.93
C GLY A 155 -25.17 -21.11 -28.74
N VAL A 156 -25.36 -20.70 -30.00
CA VAL A 156 -24.32 -20.03 -30.78
C VAL A 156 -24.01 -18.66 -30.19
N VAL A 157 -25.02 -17.84 -29.89
CA VAL A 157 -24.83 -16.51 -29.29
C VAL A 157 -24.09 -16.61 -27.95
N GLN A 158 -24.43 -17.56 -27.09
CA GLN A 158 -23.74 -17.79 -25.81
C GLN A 158 -22.24 -18.06 -26.01
N ARG A 159 -21.89 -18.98 -26.91
CA ARG A 159 -20.49 -19.32 -27.20
C ARG A 159 -19.71 -18.13 -27.77
N GLU A 160 -20.30 -17.44 -28.74
CA GLU A 160 -19.64 -16.32 -29.42
C GLU A 160 -19.45 -15.12 -28.48
N VAL A 161 -20.44 -14.82 -27.63
CA VAL A 161 -20.31 -13.78 -26.61
C VAL A 161 -19.22 -14.14 -25.61
N ALA A 162 -19.21 -15.37 -25.07
CA ALA A 162 -18.18 -15.81 -24.13
C ALA A 162 -16.76 -15.71 -24.75
N GLN A 163 -16.58 -16.21 -25.98
CA GLN A 163 -15.29 -16.15 -26.69
C GLN A 163 -14.86 -14.69 -26.95
N ARG A 164 -15.78 -13.82 -27.35
CA ARG A 164 -15.49 -12.43 -27.63
C ARG A 164 -15.10 -11.67 -26.36
N VAL A 165 -15.81 -11.90 -25.26
CA VAL A 165 -15.50 -11.30 -23.95
C VAL A 165 -14.14 -11.78 -23.46
N ASN A 166 -13.84 -13.08 -23.56
CA ASN A 166 -12.50 -13.62 -23.24
C ASN A 166 -11.40 -12.96 -24.08
N THR A 167 -11.65 -12.71 -25.36
CA THR A 167 -10.71 -11.98 -26.22
C THR A 167 -10.51 -10.53 -25.76
N MET A 168 -11.59 -9.83 -25.36
CA MET A 168 -11.50 -8.48 -24.80
C MET A 168 -10.77 -8.46 -23.47
N LEU A 169 -10.97 -9.45 -22.60
CA LEU A 169 -10.28 -9.60 -21.33
C LEU A 169 -8.80 -9.92 -21.51
N ALA A 170 -8.46 -10.66 -22.57
CA ALA A 170 -7.10 -11.02 -22.94
C ALA A 170 -6.33 -9.87 -23.63
N ASP A 171 -7.02 -8.80 -24.04
CA ASP A 171 -6.37 -7.63 -24.63
C ASP A 171 -5.31 -7.04 -23.68
N PRO A 172 -4.10 -6.69 -24.17
CA PRO A 172 -3.03 -6.18 -23.31
C PRO A 172 -3.40 -4.93 -22.51
N GLN A 173 -4.20 -4.01 -23.06
CA GLN A 173 -4.64 -2.82 -22.32
C GLN A 173 -5.64 -3.20 -21.21
N ALA A 174 -6.55 -4.14 -21.50
CA ALA A 174 -7.49 -4.64 -20.51
C ALA A 174 -6.76 -5.39 -19.38
N ARG A 175 -5.73 -6.18 -19.69
CA ARG A 175 -4.89 -6.85 -18.67
C ARG A 175 -4.15 -5.86 -17.79
N ARG A 176 -3.47 -4.87 -18.40
CA ARG A 176 -2.73 -3.81 -17.69
C ARG A 176 -3.59 -3.06 -16.68
N SER A 177 -4.87 -2.85 -17.01
CA SER A 177 -5.82 -2.11 -16.15
C SER A 177 -6.24 -2.90 -14.90
N ARG A 178 -5.89 -4.20 -14.83
CA ARG A 178 -6.20 -5.10 -13.72
C ARG A 178 -4.99 -5.42 -12.85
N ILE A 179 -3.82 -4.86 -13.15
CA ILE A 179 -2.56 -5.13 -12.44
C ILE A 179 -2.10 -3.85 -11.75
N PHE A 180 -2.05 -3.90 -10.42
CA PHE A 180 -1.65 -2.79 -9.56
C PHE A 180 -0.34 -3.14 -8.87
N ASP A 181 0.71 -2.43 -9.24
CA ASP A 181 2.03 -2.57 -8.65
C ASP A 181 2.18 -1.55 -7.52
N VAL A 182 2.04 -2.02 -6.29
CA VAL A 182 2.00 -1.14 -5.11
C VAL A 182 3.35 -0.48 -4.88
N GLU A 183 4.45 -1.17 -5.13
CA GLU A 183 5.80 -0.61 -5.00
C GLU A 183 5.99 0.55 -5.99
N ALA A 184 5.71 0.31 -7.27
CA ALA A 184 5.83 1.34 -8.30
C ALA A 184 4.86 2.51 -8.06
N MET A 185 3.64 2.25 -7.59
CA MET A 185 2.68 3.29 -7.22
C MET A 185 3.18 4.17 -6.08
N VAL A 186 3.74 3.59 -5.03
CA VAL A 186 4.31 4.36 -3.91
C VAL A 186 5.58 5.11 -4.33
N ALA A 187 6.40 4.53 -5.21
CA ALA A 187 7.59 5.17 -5.75
C ALA A 187 7.28 6.24 -6.81
N GLY A 188 6.05 6.29 -7.34
CA GLY A 188 5.68 7.17 -8.45
C GLY A 188 6.37 6.80 -9.76
N THR A 189 6.73 5.52 -9.96
CA THR A 189 7.47 5.03 -11.11
C THR A 189 6.60 4.15 -12.03
N PRO A 190 6.97 3.97 -13.31
CA PRO A 190 6.32 2.99 -14.17
C PRO A 190 6.58 1.56 -13.67
N SER A 191 5.52 0.75 -13.62
CA SER A 191 5.62 -0.66 -13.27
C SER A 191 6.15 -1.49 -14.44
N PRO A 192 7.16 -2.36 -14.23
CA PRO A 192 7.60 -3.32 -15.24
C PRO A 192 6.62 -4.49 -15.40
N TYR A 193 5.84 -4.81 -14.36
CA TYR A 193 5.00 -6.02 -14.28
C TYR A 193 3.61 -5.86 -14.91
N ARG A 194 3.19 -4.64 -15.26
CA ARG A 194 1.86 -4.40 -15.85
C ARG A 194 1.65 -5.13 -17.18
N GLY A 195 2.72 -5.52 -17.88
CA GLY A 195 2.65 -6.27 -19.14
C GLY A 195 2.53 -7.78 -18.97
N ASP A 196 2.71 -8.30 -17.75
CA ASP A 196 2.93 -9.72 -17.54
C ASP A 196 1.63 -10.52 -17.62
N GLY A 197 1.75 -11.76 -18.10
CA GLY A 197 0.65 -12.72 -18.21
C GLY A 197 0.73 -13.86 -17.19
N GLU A 198 1.85 -13.99 -16.50
CA GLU A 198 2.11 -15.02 -15.51
C GLU A 198 2.57 -14.36 -14.22
N PHE A 199 2.09 -14.88 -13.09
CA PHE A 199 2.31 -14.30 -11.77
C PHE A 199 2.72 -15.38 -10.79
N ASP A 200 3.69 -15.05 -9.95
CA ASP A 200 4.01 -15.82 -8.75
C ASP A 200 3.01 -15.43 -7.65
N TRP A 201 1.96 -16.23 -7.51
CA TRP A 201 0.84 -15.95 -6.61
C TRP A 201 1.25 -16.16 -5.15
N ILE A 202 0.96 -15.16 -4.31
CA ILE A 202 1.22 -15.18 -2.86
C ILE A 202 -0.07 -14.91 -2.09
N GLY A 203 -0.13 -15.35 -0.83
CA GLY A 203 -1.22 -14.98 0.09
C GLY A 203 -1.14 -13.52 0.52
N TYR A 204 -2.23 -13.00 1.10
CA TYR A 204 -2.26 -11.63 1.62
C TYR A 204 -1.35 -11.46 2.84
N ASP A 205 -1.15 -12.52 3.61
CA ASP A 205 -0.21 -12.62 4.72
C ASP A 205 1.23 -12.40 4.24
N GLU A 206 1.65 -13.15 3.22
CA GLU A 206 2.98 -13.02 2.60
C GLU A 206 3.14 -11.67 1.91
N PHE A 207 2.08 -11.15 1.26
CA PHE A 207 2.07 -9.80 0.73
C PHE A 207 2.38 -8.76 1.81
N GLY A 208 1.78 -8.91 3.00
CA GLY A 208 2.05 -8.07 4.16
C GLY A 208 3.50 -8.14 4.63
N HIS A 209 4.07 -9.34 4.72
CA HIS A 209 5.48 -9.54 5.08
C HIS A 209 6.44 -8.89 4.07
N ARG A 210 6.16 -8.99 2.77
CA ARG A 210 6.95 -8.34 1.71
C ARG A 210 6.77 -6.83 1.64
N PHE A 211 5.59 -6.34 2.06
CA PHE A 211 5.26 -4.92 1.98
C PHE A 211 6.29 -4.07 2.72
N PHE A 212 6.60 -4.42 3.96
CA PHE A 212 7.46 -3.60 4.81
C PHE A 212 8.90 -3.45 4.31
N PRO A 213 9.66 -4.51 3.98
CA PRO A 213 11.04 -4.35 3.51
C PRO A 213 11.15 -3.62 2.17
N LEU A 214 10.13 -3.72 1.31
CA LEU A 214 10.11 -3.04 0.00
C LEU A 214 9.64 -1.58 0.11
N ILE A 215 8.72 -1.28 1.03
CA ILE A 215 8.14 0.06 1.17
C ILE A 215 8.89 0.91 2.21
N VAL A 216 9.38 0.30 3.28
CA VAL A 216 10.13 0.94 4.37
C VAL A 216 11.63 0.71 4.17
N THR A 217 12.19 1.41 3.19
CA THR A 217 13.62 1.32 2.87
C THR A 217 14.46 2.26 3.71
N ARG A 218 15.76 1.97 3.85
CA ARG A 218 16.73 2.85 4.52
C ARG A 218 16.66 4.28 4.01
N ASP A 219 16.63 4.47 2.69
CA ASP A 219 16.64 5.80 2.08
C ASP A 219 15.39 6.60 2.44
N ARG A 220 14.22 5.95 2.45
CA ARG A 220 12.96 6.59 2.86
C ARG A 220 12.98 6.98 4.34
N VAL A 221 13.44 6.09 5.21
CA VAL A 221 13.59 6.38 6.64
C VAL A 221 14.62 7.49 6.86
N PHE A 222 15.72 7.48 6.12
CA PHE A 222 16.77 8.49 6.20
C PHE A 222 16.25 9.89 5.88
N GLU A 223 15.47 10.06 4.81
CA GLU A 223 14.88 11.35 4.46
C GLU A 223 13.94 11.89 5.55
N VAL A 224 13.24 11.01 6.28
CA VAL A 224 12.42 11.43 7.44
C VAL A 224 13.30 11.90 8.60
N VAL A 225 14.31 11.12 9.00
CA VAL A 225 15.15 11.45 10.17
C VAL A 225 16.15 12.57 9.91
N LYS A 226 16.46 12.87 8.65
CA LYS A 226 17.32 14.00 8.26
C LYS A 226 16.80 15.34 8.79
N GLY A 227 15.47 15.49 8.95
CA GLY A 227 14.84 16.65 9.59
C GLY A 227 15.13 16.82 11.08
N LEU A 228 15.84 15.88 11.71
CA LEU A 228 16.37 16.03 13.07
C LEU A 228 17.63 16.91 13.10
N ALA A 229 18.39 16.98 12.00
CA ALA A 229 19.60 17.78 11.95
C ALA A 229 19.31 19.27 12.18
N GLY A 230 20.15 19.92 12.98
CA GLY A 230 20.00 21.33 13.35
C GLY A 230 19.03 21.61 14.49
N ARG A 231 18.29 20.61 14.99
CA ARG A 231 17.41 20.79 16.17
C ARG A 231 18.24 21.14 17.39
N ALA A 232 17.84 22.21 18.08
CA ALA A 232 18.53 22.67 19.29
C ALA A 232 18.30 21.71 20.47
N ILE A 233 19.35 21.53 21.27
CA ILE A 233 19.28 20.85 22.56
C ILE A 233 19.67 21.85 23.64
N GLU A 234 18.74 22.12 24.55
CA GLU A 234 18.98 22.97 25.71
C GLU A 234 18.67 22.21 26.99
N VAL A 235 19.61 22.21 27.93
CA VAL A 235 19.45 21.59 29.24
C VAL A 235 19.96 22.55 30.32
N GLY A 236 19.14 22.75 31.35
CA GLY A 236 19.51 23.49 32.54
C GLY A 236 18.97 24.92 32.59
N PRO A 237 19.34 25.71 33.62
CA PRO A 237 20.42 25.44 34.57
C PRO A 237 20.06 24.36 35.60
N PHE A 238 21.03 23.49 35.93
CA PHE A 238 20.90 22.51 37.03
C PHE A 238 22.15 22.52 37.92
N ARG A 239 21.99 22.14 39.19
CA ARG A 239 23.10 22.09 40.15
C ARG A 239 23.76 20.71 40.17
N THR A 240 25.07 20.68 40.38
CA THR A 240 25.87 19.44 40.51
C THR A 240 27.15 19.68 41.30
N GLY A 241 27.89 18.60 41.59
CA GLY A 241 29.11 18.63 42.39
C GLY A 241 28.86 18.52 43.90
N PRO A 242 29.93 18.47 44.73
CA PRO A 242 29.80 18.37 46.18
C PRO A 242 29.00 19.54 46.76
N ARG A 243 27.93 19.25 47.52
CA ARG A 243 27.01 20.26 48.09
C ARG A 243 26.39 21.21 47.06
N ASP A 244 26.14 20.73 45.83
CA ASP A 244 25.52 21.52 44.75
C ASP A 244 26.31 22.80 44.40
N SER A 245 27.64 22.74 44.51
CA SER A 245 28.53 23.89 44.36
C SER A 245 28.72 24.39 42.92
N ALA A 246 28.19 23.68 41.91
CA ALA A 246 28.32 24.04 40.50
C ALA A 246 26.96 24.19 39.83
N THR A 247 26.80 25.23 39.00
CA THR A 247 25.64 25.37 38.11
C THR A 247 26.04 25.05 36.68
N VAL A 248 25.28 24.19 36.01
CA VAL A 248 25.57 23.74 34.64
C VAL A 248 24.45 24.13 33.70
N THR A 249 24.84 24.72 32.58
CA THR A 249 23.96 25.03 31.45
C THR A 249 24.55 24.38 30.20
N VAL A 250 23.70 23.73 29.41
CA VAL A 250 24.08 23.03 28.18
C VAL A 250 23.26 23.60 27.03
N ARG A 251 23.94 23.92 25.94
CA ARG A 251 23.33 24.30 24.66
C ARG A 251 23.99 23.49 23.56
N GLY A 252 23.26 23.17 22.50
CA GLY A 252 23.81 22.37 21.43
C GLY A 252 22.83 22.16 20.31
N ALA A 253 23.23 21.32 19.36
CA ALA A 253 22.37 20.94 18.25
C ALA A 253 22.65 19.51 17.79
N VAL A 254 21.61 18.87 17.28
CA VAL A 254 21.69 17.58 16.60
C VAL A 254 22.42 17.79 15.27
N ARG A 255 23.42 16.95 14.98
CA ARG A 255 24.11 16.90 13.69
C ARG A 255 23.39 15.94 12.75
N LEU A 256 23.89 15.81 11.52
CA LEU A 256 23.34 14.88 10.55
C LEU A 256 23.35 13.45 11.13
N PRO A 257 22.20 12.77 11.22
CA PRO A 257 22.15 11.39 11.70
C PRO A 257 22.86 10.42 10.78
N GLU A 258 23.31 9.30 11.33
CA GLU A 258 23.82 8.16 10.56
C GLU A 258 22.83 7.01 10.70
N LEU A 259 22.38 6.46 9.58
CA LEU A 259 21.39 5.36 9.54
C LEU A 259 22.01 4.15 8.84
N THR A 260 21.94 3.00 9.48
CA THR A 260 22.37 1.70 8.92
C THR A 260 21.26 0.67 9.04
N GLU A 261 21.14 -0.22 8.06
CA GLU A 261 20.22 -1.35 8.14
C GLU A 261 20.69 -2.33 9.20
N ARG A 262 19.76 -2.82 10.02
CA ARG A 262 20.04 -3.89 10.96
C ARG A 262 19.77 -5.25 10.30
N PRO A 263 20.70 -6.21 10.39
CA PRO A 263 20.44 -7.57 9.91
C PRO A 263 19.20 -8.17 10.55
N ARG A 264 18.32 -8.75 9.73
CA ARG A 264 17.11 -9.43 10.20
C ARG A 264 17.44 -10.89 10.53
N PRO A 265 17.08 -11.40 11.73
CA PRO A 265 17.25 -12.81 12.06
C PRO A 265 16.50 -13.73 11.09
N ASP A 266 15.30 -13.33 10.71
CA ASP A 266 14.46 -13.96 9.68
C ASP A 266 14.04 -12.87 8.67
N PRO A 267 14.58 -12.88 7.44
CA PRO A 267 14.24 -11.90 6.40
C PRO A 267 12.76 -11.90 5.99
N ASP A 268 12.02 -12.97 6.25
CA ASP A 268 10.64 -13.12 5.80
C ASP A 268 9.67 -12.69 6.90
N HIS A 269 9.99 -12.96 8.16
CA HIS A 269 9.05 -12.71 9.28
C HIS A 269 9.53 -11.73 10.36
N SER A 270 10.79 -11.25 10.33
CA SER A 270 11.24 -10.24 11.30
C SER A 270 10.90 -8.82 10.87
N ASP A 271 10.55 -7.98 11.85
CA ASP A 271 10.34 -6.55 11.67
C ASP A 271 11.53 -5.88 10.98
N VAL A 272 11.23 -4.87 10.16
CA VAL A 272 12.25 -4.07 9.49
C VAL A 272 12.83 -3.12 10.52
N SER A 273 14.15 -3.19 10.74
CA SER A 273 14.81 -2.38 11.75
C SER A 273 16.07 -1.69 11.24
N PHE A 274 16.37 -0.54 11.82
CA PHE A 274 17.54 0.26 11.50
C PHE A 274 18.25 0.71 12.78
N ASP A 275 19.56 0.84 12.68
CA ASP A 275 20.41 1.47 13.66
C ASP A 275 20.57 2.94 13.29
N LEU A 276 20.12 3.84 14.17
CA LEU A 276 20.26 5.28 14.04
C LEU A 276 21.25 5.79 15.08
N LEU A 277 22.35 6.38 14.61
CA LEU A 277 23.26 7.13 15.45
C LEU A 277 22.90 8.62 15.35
N LEU A 278 22.53 9.23 16.48
CA LEU A 278 22.31 10.66 16.60
C LEU A 278 23.54 11.34 17.21
N PRO A 279 24.41 11.94 16.39
CA PRO A 279 25.47 12.79 16.89
C PRO A 279 24.91 14.14 17.34
N VAL A 280 25.26 14.56 18.55
CA VAL A 280 24.90 15.86 19.13
C VAL A 280 26.18 16.56 19.55
N TRP A 281 26.31 17.82 19.18
CA TRP A 281 27.36 18.66 19.72
C TRP A 281 26.79 19.58 20.80
N LEU A 282 27.53 19.74 21.90
CA LEU A 282 27.15 20.51 23.07
C LEU A 282 28.25 21.51 23.47
N ASP A 283 27.84 22.75 23.72
CA ASP A 283 28.53 23.74 24.54
C ASP A 283 28.00 23.68 25.97
N ILE A 284 28.90 23.42 26.92
CA ILE A 284 28.59 23.28 28.32
C ILE A 284 29.28 24.40 29.09
N THR A 285 28.49 25.18 29.84
CA THR A 285 28.99 26.19 30.77
C THR A 285 28.81 25.68 32.19
N VAL A 286 29.92 25.62 32.93
CA VAL A 286 29.95 25.18 34.34
C VAL A 286 30.42 26.36 35.19
N ASP A 287 29.53 26.89 36.02
CA ASP A 287 29.84 27.96 36.95
C ASP A 287 30.21 27.40 38.32
N VAL A 288 31.48 27.55 38.70
CA VAL A 288 32.04 27.26 40.02
C VAL A 288 32.84 28.49 40.44
N LEU A 289 32.18 29.46 41.09
CA LEU A 289 32.69 30.81 41.40
C LEU A 289 32.97 31.69 40.16
N LYS A 290 33.34 31.08 39.03
CA LYS A 290 33.47 31.69 37.69
C LYS A 290 33.01 30.69 36.63
N ALA A 291 32.51 31.20 35.52
CA ALA A 291 32.11 30.40 34.36
C ALA A 291 33.31 29.74 33.67
N ASN A 292 33.23 28.43 33.45
CA ASN A 292 34.16 27.64 32.66
C ASN A 292 33.41 26.99 31.49
N HIS A 293 34.05 26.93 30.33
CA HIS A 293 33.45 26.42 29.10
C HIS A 293 34.05 25.08 28.68
N TYR A 294 33.18 24.22 28.19
CA TYR A 294 33.51 22.87 27.76
C TYR A 294 32.74 22.56 26.48
N ARG A 295 33.33 21.70 25.65
CA ARG A 295 32.67 21.15 24.46
C ARG A 295 32.53 19.65 24.61
N ALA A 296 31.37 19.13 24.22
CA ALA A 296 31.13 17.70 24.22
C ALA A 296 30.48 17.23 22.93
N ASP A 297 30.88 16.04 22.51
CA ASP A 297 30.24 15.29 21.45
C ASP A 297 29.51 14.11 22.10
N VAL A 298 28.19 14.07 21.92
CA VAL A 298 27.35 13.00 22.42
C VAL A 298 26.89 12.14 21.24
N ARG A 299 27.03 10.82 21.37
CA ARG A 299 26.51 9.85 20.40
C ARG A 299 25.39 9.07 21.07
N ILE A 300 24.20 9.17 20.50
CA ILE A 300 22.99 8.51 21.03
C ILE A 300 22.60 7.42 20.03
N PRO A 301 22.87 6.13 20.34
CA PRO A 301 22.39 5.03 19.52
C PRO A 301 20.90 4.82 19.78
N LEU A 302 20.13 4.68 18.70
CA LEU A 302 18.71 4.39 18.70
C LEU A 302 18.42 3.22 17.76
N VAL A 303 17.35 2.50 18.07
CA VAL A 303 16.79 1.46 17.23
C VAL A 303 15.50 1.99 16.66
N LEU A 304 15.35 1.92 15.34
CA LEU A 304 14.10 2.23 14.66
C LEU A 304 13.53 0.92 14.17
N THR A 305 12.31 0.58 14.59
CA THR A 305 11.62 -0.63 14.15
C THR A 305 10.33 -0.22 13.44
N ALA A 306 10.17 -0.57 12.17
CA ALA A 306 8.91 -0.39 11.48
C ALA A 306 7.91 -1.40 12.03
N ARG A 307 6.75 -0.94 12.48
CA ARG A 307 5.68 -1.79 13.02
C ARG A 307 4.37 -1.46 12.35
N ALA A 308 3.57 -2.49 12.11
CA ALA A 308 2.20 -2.33 11.66
C ALA A 308 1.29 -2.05 12.85
N ALA A 309 0.33 -1.15 12.68
CA ALA A 309 -0.72 -0.90 13.67
C ALA A 309 -2.09 -0.70 13.02
N ASP A 310 -3.13 -0.91 13.82
CA ASP A 310 -4.51 -0.64 13.46
C ASP A 310 -4.77 0.87 13.25
N PRO A 311 -5.58 1.28 12.25
CA PRO A 311 -6.30 0.42 11.30
C PRO A 311 -5.44 -0.04 10.11
N LEU A 312 -4.55 0.83 9.61
CA LEU A 312 -3.57 0.58 8.54
C LEU A 312 -2.42 1.57 8.68
N LEU A 313 -1.77 1.56 9.83
CA LEU A 313 -0.67 2.47 10.17
C LEU A 313 0.68 1.76 10.02
N ILE A 314 1.65 2.47 9.48
CA ILE A 314 3.07 2.14 9.61
C ILE A 314 3.64 3.10 10.63
N VAL A 315 4.14 2.59 11.76
CA VAL A 315 4.78 3.39 12.80
C VAL A 315 6.25 3.01 12.86
N ILE A 316 7.14 3.99 12.81
CA ILE A 316 8.54 3.76 13.16
C ILE A 316 8.62 3.85 14.68
N ASP A 317 8.58 2.69 15.35
CA ASP A 317 8.75 2.59 16.79
C ASP A 317 10.22 2.83 17.15
N VAL A 318 10.42 3.67 18.18
CA VAL A 318 11.76 4.06 18.65
C VAL A 318 11.76 3.97 20.16
N PRO A 319 12.23 2.85 20.74
CA PRO A 319 12.35 2.74 22.18
C PRO A 319 13.26 3.86 22.72
N PRO A 320 12.95 4.40 23.91
CA PRO A 320 13.82 5.33 24.61
C PRO A 320 15.29 4.87 24.68
N PRO A 321 16.28 5.76 24.47
CA PRO A 321 17.67 5.37 24.59
C PRO A 321 18.00 4.94 26.02
N ASP A 322 18.79 3.87 26.13
CA ASP A 322 19.43 3.50 27.38
C ASP A 322 20.58 4.48 27.66
N ARG A 323 20.64 4.98 28.91
CA ARG A 323 21.67 5.90 29.35
C ARG A 323 23.05 5.26 29.30
N GLU A 324 23.15 3.95 29.48
CA GLU A 324 24.41 3.20 29.45
C GLU A 324 25.02 3.15 28.05
N HIS A 325 24.21 3.28 27.00
CA HIS A 325 24.66 3.26 25.61
C HIS A 325 24.99 4.65 25.06
N ILE A 326 24.67 5.73 25.79
CA ILE A 326 24.99 7.10 25.38
C ILE A 326 26.47 7.36 25.62
N GLN A 327 27.20 7.57 24.53
CA GLN A 327 28.62 7.91 24.59
C GLN A 327 28.77 9.43 24.65
N LEU A 328 29.64 9.91 25.54
CA LEU A 328 29.95 11.33 25.68
C LEU A 328 31.46 11.49 25.63
N GLU A 329 31.95 12.24 24.65
CA GLU A 329 33.33 12.68 24.56
C GLU A 329 33.38 14.15 25.00
N PHE A 330 34.33 14.50 25.87
CA PHE A 330 34.33 15.78 26.57
C PHE A 330 35.70 16.43 26.45
N SER A 331 35.73 17.72 26.13
CA SER A 331 36.95 18.51 25.99
C SER A 331 36.84 19.86 26.73
N ALA A 332 37.89 20.20 27.46
CA ALA A 332 38.00 21.46 28.18
C ALA A 332 38.45 22.58 27.24
N VAL A 333 37.80 23.74 27.31
CA VAL A 333 38.25 24.93 26.59
C VAL A 333 39.09 25.79 27.54
N GLY A 334 40.41 25.65 27.44
CA GLY A 334 41.38 26.44 28.19
C GLY A 334 41.98 25.75 29.43
N LEU A 335 43.10 26.30 29.91
CA LEU A 335 43.99 25.66 30.89
C LEU A 335 43.32 25.41 32.26
N ARG A 336 42.41 26.29 32.71
CA ARG A 336 41.69 26.14 34.00
C ARG A 336 40.61 25.08 33.98
N ALA A 337 39.95 24.90 32.84
CA ALA A 337 38.89 23.92 32.68
C ALA A 337 39.45 22.48 32.69
N ALA A 338 40.71 22.30 32.26
CA ALA A 338 41.40 21.01 32.19
C ALA A 338 41.87 20.45 33.55
N THR A 339 42.00 21.29 34.59
CA THR A 339 42.54 20.89 35.90
C THR A 339 41.47 20.52 36.94
N LEU A 340 40.17 20.63 36.60
CA LEU A 340 39.07 20.37 37.52
C LEU A 340 38.66 18.88 37.53
N GLY A 341 38.77 18.22 38.69
CA GLY A 341 38.35 16.81 38.90
C GLY A 341 36.83 16.57 38.98
N VAL A 342 36.00 17.59 38.70
CA VAL A 342 34.52 17.57 38.85
C VAL A 342 33.81 16.87 37.67
N LEU A 343 34.57 16.39 36.68
CA LEU A 343 34.05 15.93 35.38
C LEU A 343 33.21 14.65 35.43
N ALA A 344 33.50 13.74 36.37
CA ALA A 344 32.80 12.45 36.43
C ALA A 344 31.30 12.61 36.78
N GLY A 345 30.96 13.49 37.72
CA GLY A 345 29.57 13.77 38.10
C GLY A 345 28.80 14.54 37.02
N ILE A 346 29.48 15.49 36.36
CA ILE A 346 28.88 16.29 35.27
C ILE A 346 28.52 15.39 34.09
N ARG A 347 29.40 14.46 33.69
CA ARG A 347 29.14 13.48 32.61
C ARG A 347 27.84 12.72 32.85
N LYS A 348 27.67 12.13 34.04
CA LYS A 348 26.46 11.35 34.38
C LYS A 348 25.19 12.21 34.32
N GLN A 349 25.27 13.44 34.82
CA GLN A 349 24.14 14.37 34.84
C GLN A 349 23.76 14.83 33.42
N VAL A 350 24.75 15.16 32.58
CA VAL A 350 24.53 15.56 31.18
C VAL A 350 23.90 14.41 30.40
N ILE A 351 24.41 13.18 30.53
CA ILE A 351 23.81 11.99 29.88
C ILE A 351 22.35 11.80 30.33
N ALA A 352 22.08 11.90 31.62
CA ALA A 352 20.72 11.71 32.15
C ALA A 352 19.74 12.74 31.59
N GLN A 353 20.17 13.99 31.46
CA GLN A 353 19.34 15.07 30.93
C GLN A 353 19.16 14.98 29.41
N VAL A 354 20.22 14.70 28.65
CA VAL A 354 20.12 14.47 27.20
C VAL A 354 19.16 13.31 26.91
N ALA A 355 19.28 12.20 27.66
CA ALA A 355 18.35 11.08 27.53
C ALA A 355 16.89 11.50 27.84
N GLN A 356 16.68 12.41 28.80
CA GLN A 356 15.34 12.90 29.14
C GLN A 356 14.75 13.78 28.04
N VAL A 357 15.56 14.67 27.46
CA VAL A 357 15.15 15.50 26.31
C VAL A 357 14.78 14.61 25.13
N VAL A 358 15.64 13.64 24.79
CA VAL A 358 15.38 12.71 23.68
C VAL A 358 14.13 11.89 23.95
N ARG A 359 13.91 11.39 25.18
CA ARG A 359 12.68 10.69 25.57
C ARG A 359 11.42 11.53 25.33
N LYS A 360 11.48 12.81 25.68
CA LYS A 360 10.37 13.73 25.47
C LYS A 360 10.10 13.95 23.98
N GLU A 361 11.15 14.14 23.19
CA GLU A 361 11.03 14.28 21.72
C GLU A 361 10.50 13.00 21.07
N LEU A 362 10.86 11.83 21.60
CA LEU A 362 10.38 10.53 21.13
C LEU A 362 9.00 10.16 21.70
N ALA A 363 8.38 10.97 22.56
CA ALA A 363 7.07 10.64 23.11
C ALA A 363 5.93 10.88 22.10
N ASP A 364 6.11 11.80 21.14
CA ASP A 364 5.14 12.09 20.10
C ASP A 364 5.39 11.23 18.84
N PRO A 365 4.47 10.32 18.47
CA PRO A 365 4.61 9.50 17.28
C PRO A 365 4.11 10.15 15.99
N ALA A 366 3.53 11.36 16.01
CA ALA A 366 2.88 11.96 14.85
C ALA A 366 3.83 12.11 13.64
N GLY A 367 5.08 12.50 13.88
CA GLY A 367 6.10 12.65 12.83
C GLY A 367 6.67 11.35 12.27
N ARG A 368 6.31 10.21 12.84
CA ARG A 368 6.85 8.87 12.52
C ARG A 368 5.77 7.83 12.24
N THR A 369 4.54 8.29 12.05
CA THR A 369 3.37 7.47 11.74
C THR A 369 2.87 7.81 10.35
N ILE A 370 2.67 6.79 9.52
CA ILE A 370 2.10 6.91 8.18
C ILE A 370 0.74 6.22 8.19
N ASP A 371 -0.31 6.98 7.90
CA ASP A 371 -1.63 6.43 7.63
C ASP A 371 -1.72 5.95 6.18
N VAL A 372 -1.65 4.64 5.99
CA VAL A 372 -1.69 4.02 4.66
C VAL A 372 -3.11 4.02 4.12
N GLY A 373 -4.12 3.83 4.98
CA GLY A 373 -5.53 3.90 4.60
C GLY A 373 -5.89 5.27 4.01
N ALA A 374 -5.52 6.35 4.70
CA ALA A 374 -5.75 7.70 4.22
C ALA A 374 -5.03 7.99 2.88
N ARG A 375 -3.83 7.44 2.66
CA ARG A 375 -3.12 7.58 1.37
C ARG A 375 -3.79 6.81 0.23
N ILE A 376 -4.34 5.62 0.53
CA ILE A 376 -5.14 4.86 -0.42
C ILE A 376 -6.39 5.67 -0.80
N ASP A 377 -7.07 6.28 0.16
CA ASP A 377 -8.30 7.03 -0.11
C ASP A 377 -8.02 8.34 -0.87
N GLY A 378 -6.87 8.98 -0.63
CA GLY A 378 -6.45 10.19 -1.34
C GLY A 378 -5.95 9.99 -2.77
N THR A 379 -5.80 8.74 -3.24
CA THR A 379 -5.41 8.41 -4.62
C THR A 379 -6.60 8.17 -5.57
N VAL A 380 -7.83 8.48 -5.12
CA VAL A 380 -9.08 8.36 -5.90
C VAL A 380 -9.27 9.51 -6.87
#